data_AF-A0A357M0X3-F1
#
_entry.id   AF-A0A357M0X3-F1
#
_cell.length_a   1.000
_cell.length_b   1.000
_cell.length_c   1.000
_cell.angle_alpha   90.00
_cell.angle_beta   90.00
_cell.angle_gamma   90.00
#
_symmetry.space_group_name_H-M   'P 1'
#
loop_
_entity.id
_entity.type
_entity.pdbx_description
1 polymer ?
#
loop_
_entity_poly.entity_id
_entity_poly.type
_entity_poly.pdbx_seq_one_letter_code
_entity_poly.pdbx_strand_id
1 'polypeptide(L)'
;DWERFGFFDIKAVNKETTIRAYSMANYPEEKGVVKFNIRIATPPPGSKGIPPGIMSTFVFNLKPGDKVTVYGPFGEFFAKKTDAEMVFIGGGAGMAPMRSHIFDQLKRIKTDRKMSFWYG
;
A
#
# COMPACT_ATOMS: atom_id res chain seq x y z
N ASP A 1 -16.08 -7.03 -14.27
CA ASP A 1 -16.04 -5.58 -13.96
C ASP A 1 -15.00 -4.79 -14.73
N TRP A 2 -13.71 -5.14 -14.70
CA TRP A 2 -12.66 -4.34 -15.36
C TRP A 2 -12.86 -4.17 -16.87
N GLU A 3 -13.18 -5.25 -17.58
CA GLU A 3 -13.56 -5.22 -19.01
C GLU A 3 -14.87 -4.45 -19.21
N ARG A 4 -15.89 -4.71 -18.38
CA ARG A 4 -17.18 -4.01 -18.40
C ARG A 4 -17.02 -2.49 -18.24
N PHE A 5 -16.06 -2.04 -17.43
CA PHE A 5 -15.76 -0.63 -17.20
C PHE A 5 -14.66 -0.09 -18.13
N GLY A 6 -14.16 -0.89 -19.07
CA GLY A 6 -13.14 -0.48 -20.05
C GLY A 6 -11.81 -0.06 -19.44
N PHE A 7 -11.45 -0.55 -18.24
CA PHE A 7 -10.25 -0.08 -17.54
C PHE A 7 -8.94 -0.44 -18.25
N PHE A 8 -8.94 -1.50 -19.07
CA PHE A 8 -7.78 -1.87 -19.88
C PHE A 8 -7.53 -0.92 -21.07
N ASP A 9 -8.55 -0.16 -21.48
CA ASP A 9 -8.43 0.82 -22.57
C ASP A 9 -7.87 2.16 -22.09
N ILE A 10 -7.77 2.35 -20.78
CA ILE A 10 -7.29 3.58 -20.17
C ILE A 10 -5.78 3.64 -20.25
N LYS A 11 -5.27 4.74 -20.81
CA LYS A 11 -3.84 5.00 -20.97
C LYS A 11 -3.43 6.24 -20.20
N ALA A 12 -2.22 6.20 -19.65
CA ALA A 12 -1.58 7.33 -19.00
C ALA A 12 -0.17 7.48 -19.58
N VAL A 13 0.21 8.71 -19.91
CA VAL A 13 1.59 9.06 -20.25
C VAL A 13 1.98 10.21 -19.34
N ASN A 14 3.12 10.07 -18.68
CA ASN A 14 3.70 11.13 -17.88
C ASN A 14 5.17 11.28 -18.23
N LYS A 15 5.58 12.51 -18.56
CA LYS A 15 6.96 12.84 -18.92
C LYS A 15 7.74 13.44 -17.74
N GLU A 16 7.06 13.76 -16.65
CA GLU A 16 7.66 14.39 -15.48
C GLU A 16 8.10 13.37 -14.44
N THR A 17 9.18 13.64 -13.73
CA THR A 17 9.57 12.81 -12.59
C THR A 17 8.48 12.88 -11.52
N THR A 18 7.95 11.72 -11.12
CA THR A 18 6.85 11.64 -10.15
C THR A 18 7.21 10.70 -9.02
N ILE A 19 7.10 11.21 -7.80
CA ILE A 19 7.34 10.46 -6.56
C ILE A 19 6.00 10.32 -5.81
N ARG A 20 5.73 9.14 -5.27
CA ARG A 20 4.57 8.88 -4.41
C ARG A 20 4.98 8.03 -3.22
N ALA A 21 4.40 8.34 -2.06
CA ALA A 21 4.57 7.56 -0.86
C ALA A 21 3.61 6.36 -0.87
N TYR A 22 4.14 5.18 -0.53
CA TYR A 22 3.37 3.98 -0.27
C TYR A 22 3.82 3.38 1.05
N SER A 23 2.88 3.08 1.94
CA SER A 23 3.19 2.41 3.20
C SER A 23 3.76 1.02 2.94
N MET A 24 4.89 0.71 3.58
CA MET A 24 5.45 -0.64 3.54
C MET A 24 4.53 -1.59 4.31
N ALA A 25 4.25 -2.74 3.70
CA ALA A 25 3.49 -3.82 4.33
C ALA A 25 4.39 -4.81 5.08
N ASN A 26 5.72 -4.71 4.93
CA ASN A 26 6.69 -5.56 5.63
C ASN A 26 6.70 -5.28 7.12
N TYR A 27 6.86 -6.33 7.92
CA TYR A 27 7.45 -6.17 9.26
C TYR A 27 8.98 -6.35 9.20
N PRO A 28 9.75 -5.90 10.21
CA PRO A 28 11.22 -5.79 10.14
C PRO A 28 12.01 -7.04 9.74
N GLU A 29 11.47 -8.25 9.96
CA GLU A 29 12.19 -9.49 9.66
C GLU A 29 11.88 -10.09 8.28
N GLU A 30 10.99 -9.47 7.49
CA GLU A 30 10.78 -9.86 6.09
C GLU A 30 11.91 -9.31 5.21
N LYS A 31 13.06 -9.99 5.24
CA LYS A 31 14.28 -9.61 4.51
C LYS A 31 14.21 -9.98 3.03
N GLY A 32 14.94 -9.23 2.21
CA GLY A 32 15.13 -9.50 0.78
C GLY A 32 13.94 -9.13 -0.11
N VAL A 33 12.83 -8.66 0.45
CA VAL A 33 11.64 -8.23 -0.30
C VAL A 33 11.03 -6.98 0.32
N VAL A 34 10.59 -6.04 -0.50
CA VAL A 34 9.73 -4.95 -0.07
C VAL A 34 8.32 -5.19 -0.62
N LYS A 35 7.33 -5.11 0.25
CA LYS A 35 5.92 -5.41 0.01
C LYS A 35 5.10 -4.15 0.16
N PHE A 36 4.22 -3.92 -0.80
CA PHE A 36 3.31 -2.79 -0.83
C PHE A 36 1.90 -3.27 -1.14
N ASN A 37 0.88 -2.55 -0.64
CA ASN A 37 -0.49 -2.69 -1.09
C ASN A 37 -0.87 -1.41 -1.85
N ILE A 38 -0.98 -1.49 -3.17
CA ILE A 38 -1.19 -0.33 -4.03
C ILE A 38 -2.54 -0.46 -4.72
N ARG A 39 -3.47 0.42 -4.35
CA ARG A 39 -4.75 0.53 -5.05
C ARG A 39 -4.52 1.17 -6.41
N ILE A 40 -5.11 0.58 -7.46
CA ILE A 40 -5.17 1.23 -8.76
C ILE A 40 -6.12 2.44 -8.71
N ALA A 41 -5.61 3.62 -9.08
CA ALA A 41 -6.42 4.82 -9.16
C ALA A 41 -7.01 4.96 -10.56
N THR A 42 -8.16 4.31 -10.79
CA THR A 42 -8.95 4.48 -12.01
C THR A 42 -9.70 5.81 -11.98
N PRO A 43 -10.02 6.41 -13.15
CA PRO A 43 -10.94 7.55 -13.22
C PRO A 43 -12.30 7.19 -12.58
N PRO A 44 -13.01 8.16 -11.99
CA PRO A 44 -14.35 7.94 -11.44
C PRO A 44 -15.31 7.36 -12.49
N PRO A 45 -16.17 6.39 -12.14
CA PRO A 45 -17.18 5.87 -13.07
C PRO A 45 -18.04 6.98 -13.67
N GLY A 46 -18.29 6.93 -14.97
CA GLY A 46 -19.10 7.92 -15.70
C GLY A 46 -18.39 9.24 -16.01
N SER A 47 -17.15 9.44 -15.56
CA SER A 47 -16.35 10.62 -15.92
C SER A 47 -15.69 10.47 -17.30
N LYS A 48 -15.44 11.59 -17.98
CA LYS A 48 -14.72 11.65 -19.27
C LYS A 48 -13.54 12.62 -19.14
N GLY A 49 -12.42 12.27 -19.76
CA GLY A 49 -11.23 13.14 -19.82
C GLY A 49 -10.40 13.23 -18.53
N ILE A 50 -10.77 12.50 -17.46
CA ILE A 50 -9.96 12.42 -16.24
C ILE A 50 -8.91 11.32 -16.44
N PRO A 51 -7.59 11.63 -16.36
CA PRO A 51 -6.56 10.63 -16.49
C PRO A 51 -6.51 9.70 -15.26
N PRO A 52 -6.06 8.45 -15.41
CA PRO A 52 -5.82 7.56 -14.27
C PRO A 52 -4.62 8.05 -13.45
N GLY A 53 -4.47 7.52 -12.24
CA GLY A 53 -3.31 7.82 -11.40
C GLY A 53 -2.00 7.33 -12.02
N ILE A 54 -1.06 8.24 -12.26
CA ILE A 54 0.21 7.97 -12.94
C ILE A 54 1.00 6.83 -12.29
N MET A 55 1.32 6.93 -11.00
CA MET A 55 2.20 5.95 -10.34
C MET A 55 1.53 4.58 -10.14
N SER A 56 0.23 4.55 -9.82
CA SER A 56 -0.49 3.26 -9.71
C SER A 56 -0.61 2.58 -11.07
N THR A 57 -0.77 3.35 -12.15
CA THR A 57 -0.78 2.83 -13.52
C THR A 57 0.59 2.27 -13.90
N PHE A 58 1.68 2.99 -13.58
CA PHE A 58 3.04 2.50 -13.76
C PHE A 58 3.26 1.17 -13.04
N VAL A 59 2.96 1.10 -11.73
CA VAL A 59 3.17 -0.12 -10.93
C VAL A 59 2.32 -1.29 -11.44
N PHE A 60 1.07 -1.05 -11.80
CA PHE A 60 0.18 -2.09 -12.33
C PHE A 60 0.70 -2.71 -13.64
N ASN A 61 1.46 -1.95 -14.42
CA ASN A 61 2.02 -2.41 -15.69
C ASN A 61 3.38 -3.10 -15.56
N LEU A 62 4.05 -3.05 -14.40
CA LEU A 62 5.33 -3.71 -14.19
C LEU A 62 5.24 -5.23 -14.42
N LYS A 63 6.36 -5.81 -14.82
CA LYS A 63 6.57 -7.24 -15.05
C LYS A 63 7.73 -7.73 -14.20
N PRO A 64 7.80 -9.03 -13.88
CA PRO A 64 8.95 -9.59 -13.18
C PRO A 64 10.27 -9.24 -13.90
N GLY A 65 11.23 -8.71 -13.14
CA GLY A 65 12.51 -8.25 -13.67
C GLY A 65 12.58 -6.74 -13.95
N ASP A 66 11.44 -6.04 -14.02
CA ASP A 66 11.43 -4.59 -14.15
C ASP A 66 12.06 -3.93 -12.92
N LYS A 67 12.81 -2.85 -13.17
CA LYS A 67 13.47 -2.08 -12.12
C LYS A 67 12.58 -0.94 -11.66
N VAL A 68 12.53 -0.73 -10.36
CA VAL A 68 11.81 0.39 -9.72
C VAL A 68 12.77 1.12 -8.80
N THR A 69 12.82 2.44 -8.92
CA THR A 69 13.56 3.28 -7.97
C THR A 69 12.72 3.49 -6.72
N VAL A 70 13.28 3.12 -5.57
CA VAL A 70 12.66 3.31 -4.26
C VAL A 70 13.55 4.23 -3.43
N TYR A 71 12.92 5.14 -2.69
CA TYR A 71 13.59 6.08 -1.80
C TYR A 71 12.90 6.03 -0.42
N GLY A 72 13.66 5.91 0.66
CA GLY A 72 13.16 5.70 2.02
C GLY A 72 14.05 4.77 2.85
N PRO A 73 13.58 4.29 4.03
CA PRO A 73 12.22 4.39 4.57
C PRO A 73 11.89 5.76 5.20
N PHE A 74 10.61 6.12 5.24
CA PHE A 74 10.08 7.32 5.89
C PHE A 74 8.85 7.00 6.74
N GLY A 75 8.59 7.84 7.74
CA GLY A 75 7.37 7.83 8.54
C GLY A 75 7.61 7.67 10.05
N GLU A 76 6.63 8.12 10.83
CA GLU A 76 6.64 8.06 12.30
C GLU A 76 5.50 7.19 12.85
N PHE A 77 4.86 6.42 11.98
CA PHE A 77 3.74 5.57 12.33
C PHE A 77 4.26 4.25 12.90
N PHE A 78 4.28 4.15 14.23
CA PHE A 78 4.78 3.00 14.97
C PHE A 78 3.81 2.60 16.09
N ALA A 79 3.83 1.32 16.46
CA ALA A 79 3.15 0.87 17.67
C ALA A 79 3.78 1.54 18.90
N LYS A 80 2.95 2.15 19.74
CA LYS A 80 3.40 2.77 21.00
C LYS A 80 3.77 1.70 22.02
N LYS A 81 4.82 1.97 22.81
CA LYS A 81 5.24 1.14 23.95
C LYS A 81 4.38 1.45 25.17
N THR A 82 3.24 0.77 25.27
CA THR A 82 2.27 0.87 26.37
C THR A 82 1.56 -0.47 26.52
N ASP A 83 0.83 -0.66 27.61
CA ASP A 83 0.04 -1.89 27.84
C ASP A 83 -1.42 -1.78 27.37
N ALA A 84 -1.81 -0.62 26.86
CA ALA A 84 -3.16 -0.40 26.33
C ALA A 84 -3.47 -1.36 25.16
N GLU A 85 -4.75 -1.70 24.97
CA GLU A 85 -5.21 -2.46 23.80
C GLU A 85 -4.77 -1.77 22.49
N MET A 86 -4.35 -2.57 21.52
CA MET A 86 -4.05 -2.08 20.17
C MET A 86 -5.28 -2.21 19.28
N VAL A 87 -5.81 -1.07 18.85
CA VAL A 87 -6.97 -0.96 17.97
C VAL A 87 -6.47 -0.57 16.57
N PHE A 88 -6.51 -1.50 15.63
CA PHE A 88 -6.11 -1.31 14.24
C PHE A 88 -7.35 -1.09 13.37
N ILE A 89 -7.43 0.03 12.66
CA ILE A 89 -8.54 0.34 11.75
C ILE A 89 -7.94 0.63 10.37
N GLY A 90 -8.14 -0.29 9.43
CA GLY A 90 -7.63 -0.17 8.06
C GLY A 90 -8.75 0.07 7.05
N GLY A 91 -8.52 0.94 6.08
CA GLY A 91 -9.41 1.15 4.94
C GLY A 91 -8.69 0.90 3.62
N GLY A 92 -9.17 -0.04 2.79
CA GLY A 92 -8.57 -0.36 1.49
C GLY A 92 -7.06 -0.60 1.54
N ALA A 93 -6.28 0.22 0.80
CA ALA A 93 -4.81 0.12 0.81
C ALA A 93 -4.17 0.39 2.18
N GLY A 94 -4.88 1.08 3.09
CA GLY A 94 -4.47 1.35 4.46
C GLY A 94 -4.26 0.11 5.34
N MET A 95 -4.60 -1.09 4.83
CA MET A 95 -4.22 -2.36 5.47
C MET A 95 -2.70 -2.62 5.46
N ALA A 96 -1.93 -2.02 4.54
CA ALA A 96 -0.48 -2.24 4.45
C ALA A 96 0.27 -1.99 5.78
N PRO A 97 0.20 -0.78 6.38
CA PRO A 97 0.89 -0.52 7.65
C PRO A 97 0.27 -1.30 8.82
N MET A 98 -1.03 -1.63 8.75
CA MET A 98 -1.68 -2.48 9.76
C MET A 98 -1.04 -3.87 9.79
N ARG A 99 -0.87 -4.49 8.62
CA ARG A 99 -0.17 -5.78 8.49
C ARG A 99 1.24 -5.70 9.05
N SER A 100 1.99 -4.66 8.69
CA SER A 100 3.35 -4.42 9.18
C SER A 100 3.41 -4.44 10.71
N HIS A 101 2.58 -3.62 11.37
CA HIS A 101 2.55 -3.57 12.83
C HIS A 101 2.06 -4.86 13.45
N ILE A 102 0.97 -5.44 12.96
CA ILE A 102 0.41 -6.66 13.54
C ILE A 102 1.44 -7.80 13.49
N PHE A 103 2.14 -7.97 12.36
CA PHE A 103 3.17 -9.00 12.24
C PHE A 103 4.39 -8.70 13.11
N ASP A 104 4.79 -7.44 13.21
CA ASP A 104 5.89 -7.04 14.10
C ASP A 104 5.58 -7.36 15.57
N GLN A 105 4.38 -6.98 16.02
CA GLN A 105 3.90 -7.19 17.38
C GLN A 105 3.78 -8.68 17.72
N LEU A 106 3.26 -9.51 16.81
CA LEU A 106 3.04 -10.93 17.05
C LEU A 106 4.30 -11.79 16.85
N LYS A 107 5.12 -11.52 15.82
CA LYS A 107 6.23 -12.39 15.44
C LYS A 107 7.55 -12.02 16.11
N ARG A 108 7.92 -10.74 16.06
CA ARG A 108 9.21 -10.26 16.57
C ARG A 108 9.13 -9.90 18.05
N ILE A 109 8.14 -9.07 18.41
CA ILE A 109 7.98 -8.57 19.79
C ILE A 109 7.30 -9.60 20.68
N LYS A 110 6.42 -10.43 20.12
CA LYS A 110 5.65 -11.46 20.83
C LYS A 110 4.82 -10.87 21.97
N THR A 111 4.08 -9.80 21.65
CA THR A 111 3.22 -9.13 22.62
C THR A 111 2.07 -10.04 23.09
N ASP A 112 1.66 -9.82 24.33
CA ASP A 112 0.48 -10.37 24.99
C ASP A 112 -0.71 -9.38 25.03
N ARG A 113 -0.50 -8.14 24.56
CA ARG A 113 -1.54 -7.10 24.51
C ARG A 113 -2.71 -7.57 23.67
N LYS A 114 -3.93 -7.26 24.12
CA LYS A 114 -5.12 -7.42 23.29
C LYS A 114 -4.96 -6.59 22.01
N MET A 115 -5.27 -7.22 20.88
CA MET A 115 -5.24 -6.60 19.56
C MET A 115 -6.60 -6.80 18.90
N SER A 116 -7.20 -5.71 18.43
CA SER A 116 -8.45 -5.74 17.67
C SER A 116 -8.22 -5.08 16.32
N PHE A 117 -8.69 -5.71 15.24
CA PHE A 117 -8.50 -5.25 13.88
C PHE A 117 -9.84 -5.15 13.14
N TRP A 118 -10.11 -3.98 12.58
CA TRP A 118 -11.26 -3.71 11.72
C TRP A 118 -10.78 -3.28 10.35
N TYR A 119 -11.46 -3.78 9.31
CA TYR A 119 -11.15 -3.49 7.93
C TYR A 119 -12.41 -3.16 7.13
N GLY A 120 -12.33 -2.13 6.29
CA GLY A 120 -13.39 -1.68 5.38
C GLY A 120 -12.89 -1.20 4.03
#